data_AF-A0A318U047-F1
#
_entry.id   AF-A0A318U047-F1
#
_cell.length_a   1.000
_cell.length_b   1.000
_cell.length_c   1.000
_cell.angle_alpha   90.00
_cell.angle_beta   90.00
_cell.angle_gamma   90.00
#
_symmetry.space_group_name_H-M   'P 1'
#
loop_
_entity.id
_entity.type
_entity.pdbx_description
1 polymer ?
#
loop_
_entity_poly.entity_id
_entity_poly.type
_entity_poly.pdbx_seq_one_letter_code
_entity_poly.pdbx_strand_id
1 'polypeptide(L)'
;MPTTASKNSKQQINSDEALSPVLVWGGGFALVVLVAVLFWGVWKTQFAAPPGHLFDTPSLDVEAGYCLSVAQSIVPSGAPPGSYFEEAAQFWVKRMRDIKSDMGPAIAQGRAKLAVDKQASGQKASVWLQYAMDLCSRRALNYGAHFRSFD
;
A
#
# COMPACT_ATOMS: atom_id res chain seq x y z
N MET A 1 -1.33 0.99 -89.21
CA MET A 1 -0.76 1.88 -88.17
C MET A 1 -0.69 1.10 -86.87
N PRO A 2 0.46 1.12 -86.16
CA PRO A 2 0.77 0.24 -85.04
C PRO A 2 0.20 0.81 -83.73
N THR A 3 -0.08 -0.03 -82.72
CA THR A 3 -0.16 0.43 -81.32
C THR A 3 0.04 -0.74 -80.36
N THR A 4 1.31 -0.92 -80.00
CA THR A 4 1.87 -1.17 -78.66
C THR A 4 1.14 -2.09 -77.66
N ALA A 5 1.88 -3.14 -77.30
CA ALA A 5 1.71 -3.98 -76.13
C ALA A 5 1.71 -3.18 -74.81
N SER A 6 0.86 -3.57 -73.87
CA SER A 6 0.98 -3.22 -72.45
C SER A 6 1.10 -4.51 -71.64
N LYS A 7 2.34 -4.86 -71.28
CA LYS A 7 2.64 -5.92 -70.30
C LYS A 7 2.27 -5.38 -68.93
N ASN A 8 1.09 -5.77 -68.44
CA ASN A 8 0.71 -5.56 -67.04
C ASN A 8 1.61 -6.45 -66.17
N SER A 9 2.63 -5.83 -65.58
CA SER A 9 3.47 -6.41 -64.54
C SER A 9 2.60 -6.63 -63.30
N LYS A 10 2.15 -7.87 -63.09
CA LYS A 10 1.54 -8.26 -61.82
C LYS A 10 2.64 -8.21 -60.77
N GLN A 11 2.55 -7.20 -59.91
CA GLN A 11 3.30 -7.05 -58.68
C GLN A 11 3.14 -8.36 -57.88
N GLN A 12 4.17 -9.22 -57.90
CA GLN A 12 4.23 -10.41 -57.05
C GLN A 12 4.41 -9.92 -55.62
N ILE A 13 3.29 -9.76 -54.92
CA ILE A 13 3.30 -9.64 -53.46
C ILE A 13 3.64 -11.03 -52.94
N ASN A 14 4.87 -11.19 -52.45
CA ASN A 14 5.35 -12.44 -51.84
C ASN A 14 4.35 -12.87 -50.76
N SER A 15 3.76 -14.05 -50.94
CA SER A 15 2.78 -14.63 -50.01
C SER A 15 3.43 -15.09 -48.69
N ASP A 16 4.75 -14.95 -48.57
CA ASP A 16 5.53 -15.39 -47.41
C ASP A 16 5.62 -14.32 -46.29
N GLU A 17 5.22 -13.06 -46.56
CA GLU A 17 5.13 -11.99 -45.56
C GLU A 17 3.72 -11.80 -44.97
N ALA A 18 2.73 -12.53 -45.47
CA ALA A 18 1.40 -12.55 -44.89
C ALA A 18 1.41 -13.43 -43.63
N LEU A 19 1.89 -12.86 -42.52
CA LEU A 19 1.67 -13.38 -41.17
C LEU A 19 0.23 -13.87 -41.08
N SER A 20 0.07 -15.19 -40.95
CA SER A 20 -1.23 -15.84 -41.05
C SER A 20 -2.22 -15.14 -40.11
N PRO A 21 -3.38 -14.69 -40.61
CA PRO A 21 -4.37 -14.02 -39.77
C PRO A 21 -4.82 -14.91 -38.59
N VAL A 22 -4.71 -16.23 -38.75
CA VAL A 22 -4.93 -17.23 -37.68
C VAL A 22 -3.86 -17.14 -36.59
N LEU A 23 -2.61 -16.84 -36.96
CA LEU A 23 -1.49 -16.74 -36.02
C LEU A 23 -1.52 -15.40 -35.26
N VAL A 24 -1.94 -14.31 -35.92
CA VAL A 24 -2.17 -13.01 -35.28
C VAL A 24 -3.37 -13.06 -34.33
N TRP A 25 -4.50 -13.61 -34.77
CA TRP A 25 -5.69 -13.74 -33.93
C TRP A 25 -5.53 -14.80 -32.83
N GLY A 26 -4.89 -15.92 -33.12
CA GLY A 26 -4.60 -16.98 -32.15
C GLY A 26 -3.60 -16.53 -31.08
N GLY A 27 -2.53 -15.84 -31.48
CA GLY A 27 -1.56 -15.25 -30.56
C GLY A 27 -2.18 -14.16 -29.67
N GLY A 28 -3.04 -13.31 -30.24
CA GLY A 28 -3.79 -12.31 -29.50
C GLY A 28 -4.72 -12.92 -28.45
N PHE A 29 -5.49 -13.97 -28.83
CA PHE A 29 -6.40 -14.64 -27.90
C PHE A 29 -5.65 -15.34 -26.75
N ALA A 30 -4.54 -16.01 -27.04
CA ALA A 30 -3.70 -16.63 -26.03
C ALA A 30 -3.16 -15.61 -25.02
N LEU A 31 -2.74 -14.43 -25.49
CA LEU A 31 -2.27 -13.34 -24.63
C LEU A 31 -3.41 -12.79 -23.76
N VAL A 32 -4.61 -12.59 -24.33
CA VAL A 32 -5.78 -12.13 -23.57
C VAL A 32 -6.17 -13.14 -22.48
N VAL A 33 -6.16 -14.44 -22.80
CA VAL A 33 -6.43 -15.49 -21.81
C VAL A 33 -5.37 -15.49 -20.70
N LEU A 34 -4.10 -15.36 -21.06
CA LEU A 34 -3.00 -15.29 -20.08
C LEU A 34 -3.14 -14.08 -19.16
N VAL A 35 -3.45 -12.90 -19.72
CA VAL A 35 -3.71 -11.68 -18.95
C VAL A 35 -4.93 -11.86 -18.04
N ALA A 36 -6.01 -12.47 -18.52
CA ALA A 36 -7.21 -12.72 -17.73
C ALA A 36 -6.93 -13.69 -16.56
N VAL A 37 -6.13 -14.74 -16.78
CA VAL A 37 -5.72 -15.69 -15.74
C VAL A 37 -4.82 -15.02 -14.70
N LEU A 38 -3.84 -14.21 -15.14
CA LEU A 38 -2.98 -13.45 -14.23
C LEU A 38 -3.79 -12.42 -13.44
N PHE A 39 -4.69 -11.69 -14.10
CA PHE A 39 -5.59 -10.74 -13.45
C PHE A 39 -6.50 -11.43 -12.43
N TRP A 40 -7.07 -12.58 -12.77
CA TRP A 40 -7.87 -13.39 -11.85
C TRP A 40 -7.06 -13.88 -10.65
N GLY A 41 -5.83 -14.36 -10.89
CA GLY A 41 -4.91 -14.76 -9.84
C GLY A 41 -4.55 -13.60 -8.91
N VAL A 42 -4.22 -12.43 -9.47
CA VAL A 42 -3.98 -11.21 -8.71
C VAL A 42 -5.24 -10.79 -7.94
N TRP A 43 -6.40 -10.79 -8.57
CA TRP A 43 -7.66 -10.42 -7.93
C TRP A 43 -8.00 -11.32 -6.74
N LYS A 44 -7.73 -12.63 -6.84
CA LYS A 44 -7.92 -13.58 -5.74
C LYS A 44 -6.86 -13.47 -4.65
N THR A 45 -5.64 -13.05 -4.98
CA THR A 45 -4.50 -12.99 -4.02
C THR A 45 -4.35 -11.63 -3.34
N GLN A 46 -4.86 -10.54 -3.91
CA GLN A 46 -4.87 -9.20 -3.28
C GLN A 46 -5.75 -9.16 -2.01
N PHE A 47 -6.67 -10.11 -1.83
CA PHE A 47 -7.44 -10.29 -0.59
C PHE A 47 -6.76 -11.19 0.45
N ALA A 48 -5.58 -11.76 0.15
CA ALA A 48 -4.86 -12.70 1.00
C ALA A 48 -3.58 -12.14 1.63
N ALA A 49 -3.17 -10.91 1.29
CA ALA A 49 -2.36 -10.14 2.23
C ALA A 49 -3.28 -9.87 3.43
N PRO A 50 -2.99 -10.37 4.65
CA PRO A 50 -3.64 -9.83 5.82
C PRO A 50 -3.50 -8.31 5.67
N PRO A 51 -4.53 -7.49 5.93
CA PRO A 51 -4.30 -6.07 6.15
C PRO A 51 -3.40 -6.01 7.38
N GLY A 52 -2.08 -6.14 7.15
CA GLY A 52 -1.11 -6.30 8.20
C GLY A 52 -1.26 -5.09 9.07
N HIS A 53 -1.69 -5.32 10.30
CA HIS A 53 -1.71 -4.24 11.26
C HIS A 53 -0.27 -3.76 11.40
N LEU A 54 -0.14 -2.45 11.53
CA LEU A 54 1.17 -1.82 11.55
C LEU A 54 2.03 -2.47 12.64
N PHE A 55 3.29 -2.82 12.31
CA PHE A 55 4.24 -3.53 13.19
C PHE A 55 3.85 -4.96 13.62
N ASP A 56 3.11 -5.70 12.80
CA ASP A 56 2.63 -7.07 13.11
C ASP A 56 1.82 -7.12 14.41
N THR A 57 1.01 -6.08 14.64
CA THR A 57 0.12 -6.05 15.81
C THR A 57 -1.06 -7.01 15.62
N PRO A 58 -1.60 -7.62 16.69
CA PRO A 58 -2.65 -8.64 16.58
C PRO A 58 -4.02 -8.08 16.19
N SER A 59 -4.24 -6.77 16.38
CA SER A 59 -5.55 -6.13 16.18
C SER A 59 -5.45 -4.61 16.03
N LEU A 60 -6.50 -3.99 15.48
CA LEU A 60 -6.57 -2.55 15.20
C LEU A 60 -6.48 -1.66 16.45
N ASP A 61 -6.98 -2.13 17.58
CA ASP A 61 -6.90 -1.43 18.86
C ASP A 61 -5.48 -1.46 19.43
N VAL A 62 -4.77 -2.58 19.28
CA VAL A 62 -3.35 -2.69 19.65
C VAL A 62 -2.47 -1.86 18.73
N GLU A 63 -2.78 -1.79 17.43
CA GLU A 63 -2.14 -0.87 16.47
C GLU A 63 -2.30 0.59 16.91
N ALA A 64 -3.52 1.00 17.25
CA ALA A 64 -3.80 2.35 17.71
C ALA A 64 -3.12 2.66 19.07
N GLY A 65 -3.08 1.68 19.98
CA GLY A 65 -2.36 1.77 21.24
C GLY A 65 -0.84 1.89 21.06
N TYR A 66 -0.28 1.17 20.08
CA TYR A 66 1.13 1.28 19.70
C TYR A 66 1.43 2.69 19.16
N CYS A 67 0.63 3.17 18.20
CA CYS A 67 0.83 4.50 17.61
C CYS A 67 0.64 5.65 18.60
N LEU A 68 -0.30 5.52 19.55
CA LEU A 68 -0.40 6.47 20.67
C LEU A 68 0.87 6.47 21.52
N SER A 69 1.41 5.28 21.80
CA SER A 69 2.62 5.13 22.63
C SER A 69 3.86 5.70 21.93
N VAL A 70 3.94 5.60 20.61
CA VAL A 70 4.99 6.24 19.79
C VAL A 70 4.90 7.76 19.92
N ALA A 71 3.72 8.34 19.72
CA ALA A 71 3.52 9.79 19.83
C ALA A 71 3.90 10.32 21.22
N GLN A 72 3.53 9.61 22.29
CA GLN A 72 3.91 9.93 23.67
C GLN A 72 5.41 9.77 23.95
N SER A 73 6.07 8.81 23.28
CA SER A 73 7.50 8.54 23.47
C SER A 73 8.42 9.57 22.80
N ILE A 74 7.93 10.26 21.77
CA ILE A 74 8.69 11.28 21.05
C ILE A 74 8.70 12.60 21.81
N VAL A 75 7.59 12.96 22.46
CA VAL A 75 7.50 14.15 23.30
C VAL A 75 7.06 13.75 24.73
N PRO A 76 8.00 13.24 25.56
CA PRO A 76 7.67 12.73 26.90
C PRO A 76 7.09 13.81 27.83
N SER A 77 7.49 15.06 27.60
CA SER A 77 7.03 16.25 28.34
C SER A 77 5.61 16.70 27.96
N GLY A 78 4.97 16.03 27.00
CA GLY A 78 3.72 16.46 26.39
C GLY A 78 3.98 17.25 25.10
N ALA A 79 3.23 16.90 24.06
CA ALA A 79 3.29 17.59 22.77
C ALA A 79 2.81 19.05 22.94
N PRO A 80 3.49 20.05 22.34
CA PRO A 80 3.00 21.43 22.36
C PRO A 80 1.58 21.53 21.80
N PRO A 81 0.72 22.40 22.36
CA PRO A 81 -0.64 22.57 21.89
C PRO A 81 -0.68 22.96 20.41
N GLY A 82 -1.43 22.22 19.60
CA GLY A 82 -1.52 22.43 18.14
C GLY A 82 -0.35 21.88 17.34
N SER A 83 0.52 21.07 17.97
CA SER A 83 1.56 20.36 17.23
C SER A 83 1.04 19.09 16.56
N TYR A 84 1.68 18.71 15.47
CA TYR A 84 1.45 17.46 14.75
C TYR A 84 1.41 16.22 15.67
N PHE A 85 2.30 16.15 16.67
CA PHE A 85 2.35 15.01 17.60
C PHE A 85 1.11 14.95 18.52
N GLU A 86 0.56 16.11 18.89
CA GLU A 86 -0.67 16.17 19.66
C GLU A 86 -1.86 15.74 18.83
N GLU A 87 -1.99 16.27 17.61
CA GLU A 87 -3.08 15.91 16.69
C GLU A 87 -3.09 14.41 16.39
N ALA A 88 -1.90 13.81 16.19
CA ALA A 88 -1.75 12.37 16.03
C ALA A 88 -2.17 11.59 17.28
N ALA A 89 -1.74 12.02 18.48
CA ALA A 89 -2.14 11.38 19.72
C ALA A 89 -3.67 11.44 19.92
N GLN A 90 -4.29 12.60 19.67
CA GLN A 90 -5.74 12.78 19.77
C GLN A 90 -6.50 11.92 18.77
N PHE A 91 -6.02 11.82 17.52
CA PHE A 91 -6.59 10.94 16.51
C PHE A 91 -6.59 9.48 16.97
N TRP A 92 -5.47 8.97 17.45
CA TRP A 92 -5.35 7.57 17.90
C TRP A 92 -6.18 7.28 19.15
N VAL A 93 -6.27 8.22 20.09
CA VAL A 93 -7.17 8.12 21.25
C VAL A 93 -8.63 8.07 20.79
N LYS A 94 -9.04 8.94 19.85
CA LYS A 94 -10.39 8.95 19.29
C LYS A 94 -10.71 7.64 18.56
N ARG A 95 -9.77 7.16 17.73
CA ARG A 95 -9.89 5.90 16.99
C ARG A 95 -10.12 4.71 17.94
N MET A 96 -9.34 4.60 19.01
CA MET A 96 -9.52 3.54 20.01
C MET A 96 -10.90 3.63 20.69
N ARG A 97 -11.38 4.86 20.96
CA ARG A 97 -12.71 5.07 21.54
C ARG A 97 -13.81 4.62 20.57
N ASP A 98 -13.65 4.87 19.27
CA ASP A 98 -14.61 4.50 18.24
C ASP A 98 -14.67 2.97 18.01
N ILE A 99 -13.56 2.25 18.24
CA ILE A 99 -13.49 0.78 18.11
C ILE A 99 -14.26 0.06 19.24
N LYS A 100 -14.64 0.76 20.32
CA LYS A 100 -15.41 0.23 21.47
C LYS A 100 -14.77 -0.97 22.19
N SER A 101 -13.49 -1.27 21.96
CA SER A 101 -12.75 -2.30 22.70
C SER A 101 -12.15 -1.75 23.99
N ASP A 102 -11.65 -2.65 24.83
CA ASP A 102 -11.07 -2.31 26.11
C ASP A 102 -9.72 -1.58 25.93
N MET A 103 -9.73 -0.25 26.07
CA MET A 103 -8.59 0.61 25.73
C MET A 103 -7.35 0.31 26.58
N GLY A 104 -7.54 -0.06 27.86
CA GLY A 104 -6.43 -0.33 28.79
C GLY A 104 -5.53 -1.47 28.32
N PRO A 105 -6.08 -2.68 28.12
CA PRO A 105 -5.34 -3.81 27.56
C PRO A 105 -4.69 -3.51 26.20
N ALA A 106 -5.41 -2.84 25.29
CA ALA A 106 -4.88 -2.50 23.97
C ALA A 106 -3.66 -1.56 24.04
N ILE A 107 -3.72 -0.54 24.89
CA ILE A 107 -2.59 0.37 25.13
C ILE A 107 -1.43 -0.38 25.80
N ALA A 108 -1.71 -1.24 26.78
CA ALA A 108 -0.67 -2.02 27.45
C ALA A 108 0.07 -2.95 26.47
N GLN A 109 -0.66 -3.64 25.60
CA GLN A 109 -0.08 -4.48 24.55
C GLN A 109 0.71 -3.65 23.52
N GLY A 110 0.17 -2.51 23.09
CA GLY A 110 0.86 -1.59 22.19
C GLY A 110 2.18 -1.07 22.77
N ARG A 111 2.19 -0.71 24.07
CA ARG A 111 3.41 -0.30 24.80
C ARG A 111 4.41 -1.43 24.92
N ALA A 112 3.95 -2.64 25.23
CA ALA A 112 4.83 -3.81 25.33
C ALA A 112 5.52 -4.10 23.98
N LYS A 113 4.76 -4.06 22.88
CA LYS A 113 5.29 -4.23 21.52
C LYS A 113 6.28 -3.11 21.16
N LEU A 114 5.96 -1.85 21.47
CA LEU A 114 6.89 -0.73 21.27
C LEU A 114 8.18 -0.91 22.05
N ALA A 115 8.12 -1.40 23.29
CA ALA A 115 9.30 -1.66 24.09
C ALA A 115 10.19 -2.76 23.46
N VAL A 116 9.58 -3.84 22.95
CA VAL A 116 10.28 -4.90 22.22
C VAL A 116 10.95 -4.35 20.96
N ASP A 117 10.23 -3.58 20.15
CA ASP A 117 10.74 -3.03 18.89
C ASP A 117 11.85 -2.00 19.14
N LYS A 118 11.70 -1.18 20.19
CA LYS A 118 12.72 -0.24 20.65
C LYS A 118 13.98 -0.97 21.15
N GLN A 119 13.82 -2.07 21.88
CA GLN A 119 14.94 -2.87 22.37
C GLN A 119 15.66 -3.56 21.21
N ALA A 120 14.93 -4.11 20.24
CA ALA A 120 15.50 -4.70 19.02
C ALA A 120 16.30 -3.67 18.20
N SER A 121 15.90 -2.40 18.25
CA SER A 121 16.58 -1.29 17.56
C SER A 121 17.89 -0.85 18.22
N GLY A 122 18.15 -1.23 19.48
CA GLY A 122 19.38 -0.92 20.21
C GLY A 122 19.72 0.58 20.22
N GLN A 123 20.92 0.94 19.75
CA GLN A 123 21.39 2.33 19.70
C GLN A 123 20.59 3.22 18.73
N LYS A 124 19.79 2.64 17.82
CA LYS A 124 18.95 3.37 16.85
C LYS A 124 17.52 3.58 17.35
N ALA A 125 17.25 3.36 18.63
CA ALA A 125 15.93 3.50 19.23
C ALA A 125 15.26 4.88 18.97
N SER A 126 16.02 5.96 18.93
CA SER A 126 15.51 7.30 18.60
C SER A 126 15.06 7.43 17.15
N VAL A 127 15.85 6.86 16.22
CA VAL A 127 15.53 6.83 14.78
C VAL A 127 14.32 5.93 14.53
N TRP A 128 14.23 4.80 15.23
CA TRP A 128 13.07 3.91 15.18
C TRP A 128 11.78 4.63 15.59
N LEU A 129 11.80 5.43 16.65
CA LEU A 129 10.63 6.20 17.08
C LEU A 129 10.17 7.20 16.01
N GLN A 130 11.09 7.90 15.37
CA GLN A 130 10.76 8.83 14.27
C GLN A 130 10.18 8.09 13.05
N TYR A 131 10.80 6.97 12.67
CA TYR A 131 10.30 6.10 11.61
C TYR A 131 8.89 5.57 11.92
N ALA A 132 8.69 5.12 13.16
CA ALA A 132 7.41 4.58 13.58
C ALA A 132 6.31 5.64 13.58
N MET A 133 6.65 6.89 13.90
CA MET A 133 5.73 8.01 13.82
C MET A 133 5.28 8.34 12.40
N ASP A 134 6.21 8.34 11.43
CA ASP A 134 5.88 8.55 10.02
C ASP A 134 4.90 7.48 9.53
N LEU A 135 5.19 6.21 9.81
CA LEU A 135 4.29 5.12 9.41
C LEU A 135 2.92 5.21 10.08
N CYS A 136 2.87 5.47 11.38
CA CYS A 136 1.60 5.70 12.08
C CYS A 136 0.84 6.87 11.46
N SER A 137 1.50 7.95 11.08
CA SER A 137 0.80 9.12 10.55
C SER A 137 0.29 8.91 9.14
N ARG A 138 1.06 8.24 8.28
CA ARG A 138 0.57 7.80 6.96
C ARG A 138 -0.63 6.88 7.09
N ARG A 139 -0.62 6.00 8.09
CA ARG A 139 -1.75 5.12 8.36
C ARG A 139 -2.97 5.87 8.89
N ALA A 140 -2.75 6.87 9.74
CA ALA A 140 -3.80 7.76 10.20
C ALA A 140 -4.47 8.49 9.02
N LEU A 141 -3.68 9.00 8.06
CA LEU A 141 -4.20 9.60 6.81
C LEU A 141 -5.06 8.59 6.02
N ASN A 142 -4.61 7.35 5.87
CA ASN A 142 -5.40 6.29 5.22
C ASN A 142 -6.71 5.98 5.96
N TYR A 143 -6.76 6.22 7.27
CA TYR A 143 -7.97 6.12 8.08
C TYR A 143 -8.81 7.41 8.10
N GLY A 144 -8.44 8.42 7.34
CA GLY A 144 -9.17 9.69 7.23
C GLY A 144 -8.80 10.74 8.27
N ALA A 145 -7.63 10.63 8.92
CA ALA A 145 -7.11 11.71 9.74
C ALA A 145 -6.82 12.94 8.87
N HIS A 146 -7.13 14.12 9.42
CA HIS A 146 -6.73 15.39 8.85
C HIS A 146 -5.88 16.12 9.90
N PHE A 147 -4.62 16.37 9.56
CA PHE A 147 -3.70 17.12 10.41
C PHE A 147 -3.74 18.58 9.98
N ARG A 148 -4.15 19.47 10.88
CA ARG A 148 -4.16 20.91 10.61
C ARG A 148 -2.74 21.47 10.59
N SER A 149 -1.81 20.76 11.22
CA SER A 149 -0.38 21.09 11.16
C SER A 149 0.23 20.98 9.75
N PHE A 150 -0.47 20.41 8.77
CA PHE A 150 -0.02 20.30 7.38
C PHE A 150 -0.78 21.20 6.41
N ASP A 151 -1.75 21.99 6.88
CA ASP A 151 -2.47 23.02 6.11
C ASP A 151 -1.83 24.40 6.30
#